data_AF-A0A519T770-F1
#
_entry.id   AF-A0A519T770-F1
#
_cell.length_a   1.000
_cell.length_b   1.000
_cell.length_c   1.000
_cell.angle_alpha   90.00
_cell.angle_beta   90.00
_cell.angle_gamma   90.00
#
_symmetry.space_group_name_H-M   'P 1'
#
loop_
_entity.id
_entity.type
_entity.pdbx_description
1 polymer ?
#
loop_
_entity_poly.entity_id
_entity_poly.type
_entity_poly.pdbx_seq_one_letter_code
_entity_poly.pdbx_strand_id
1 'polypeptide(L)'
;MLAELDRLRARRRRLVGVLQVLQPPLASNEGFFSPSEQQAEQQGCAASFRALRQDLAAVEKALKALLAADTAAAHRYERITCVPGVGLVTAVEILLMTKEFQHSTDPNHYASYAGGVPFERSAGPYKGRPRVRAQANKQVKTLRHLAALSAVRFSPVLKAYLL
;
A
#
# COMPACT_ATOMS: atom_id res chain seq x y z
N MET A 1 17.96 -8.50 6.70
CA MET A 1 17.12 -7.33 6.36
C MET A 1 15.69 -7.71 5.92
N LEU A 2 15.49 -8.45 4.82
CA LEU A 2 14.14 -8.75 4.27
C LEU A 2 13.12 -9.31 5.28
N ALA A 3 13.52 -10.25 6.13
CA ALA A 3 12.63 -10.84 7.14
C ALA A 3 12.13 -9.81 8.17
N GLU A 4 13.02 -8.91 8.59
CA GLU A 4 12.68 -7.83 9.52
C GLU A 4 11.81 -6.77 8.85
N LEU A 5 12.10 -6.44 7.59
CA LEU A 5 11.29 -5.55 6.78
C LEU A 5 9.87 -6.07 6.60
N ASP A 6 9.70 -7.36 6.32
CA ASP A 6 8.37 -8.00 6.23
C ASP A 6 7.63 -8.00 7.57
N ARG A 7 8.33 -8.27 8.68
CA ARG A 7 7.76 -8.21 10.03
C ARG A 7 7.21 -6.81 10.34
N LEU A 8 7.99 -5.76 10.05
CA LEU A 8 7.58 -4.36 10.25
C LEU A 8 6.42 -3.97 9.34
N ARG A 9 6.48 -4.35 8.05
CA ARG A 9 5.40 -4.12 7.08
C ARG A 9 4.09 -4.82 7.51
N ALA A 10 4.17 -6.06 7.99
CA ALA A 10 3.02 -6.79 8.51
C ALA A 10 2.45 -6.13 9.78
N ARG A 11 3.31 -5.66 10.69
CA ARG A 11 2.88 -4.90 11.89
C ARG A 11 2.17 -3.61 11.50
N ARG A 12 2.73 -2.83 10.57
CA ARG A 12 2.11 -1.61 10.03
C ARG A 12 0.71 -1.91 9.48
N ARG A 13 0.57 -2.97 8.67
CA ARG A 13 -0.71 -3.38 8.08
C ARG A 13 -1.76 -3.69 9.14
N ARG A 14 -1.39 -4.40 10.21
CA ARG A 14 -2.29 -4.67 11.35
C ARG A 14 -2.73 -3.38 12.04
N LEU A 15 -1.80 -2.48 12.35
CA LEU A 15 -2.10 -1.20 13.00
C LEU A 15 -3.04 -0.33 12.16
N VAL A 16 -2.81 -0.23 10.84
CA VAL A 16 -3.70 0.51 9.94
C VAL A 16 -5.10 -0.11 9.91
N GLY A 17 -5.20 -1.45 9.91
CA GLY A 17 -6.48 -2.14 9.97
C GLY A 17 -7.27 -1.80 11.24
N VAL A 18 -6.61 -1.81 12.40
CA VAL A 18 -7.27 -1.43 13.67
C VAL A 18 -7.67 0.05 13.67
N LEU A 19 -6.80 0.94 13.19
CA LEU A 19 -7.11 2.37 13.09
C LEU A 19 -8.32 2.64 12.18
N GLN A 20 -8.47 1.91 11.08
CA GLN A 20 -9.62 2.02 10.19
C GLN A 20 -10.93 1.58 10.85
N VAL A 21 -10.88 0.62 11.80
CA VAL A 21 -12.05 0.20 12.58
C VAL A 21 -12.44 1.25 13.62
N LEU A 22 -11.46 1.92 14.23
CA LEU A 22 -11.69 2.93 15.27
C LEU A 22 -12.00 4.33 14.72
N GLN A 23 -11.75 4.59 13.44
CA GLN A 23 -11.97 5.90 12.85
C GLN A 23 -13.47 6.29 12.71
N PRO A 24 -14.39 5.41 12.28
CA PRO A 24 -15.80 5.76 12.13
C PRO A 24 -16.51 6.16 13.44
N PRO A 25 -16.31 5.49 14.60
CA PRO A 25 -16.88 5.96 15.87
C PRO A 25 -16.36 7.33 16.31
N LEU A 26 -15.14 7.69 15.89
CA LEU A 26 -14.54 8.99 16.17
C LEU A 26 -15.00 10.09 15.20
N ALA A 27 -15.55 9.71 14.05
CA ALA A 27 -16.10 10.65 13.08
C ALA A 27 -17.52 11.08 13.47
N SER A 28 -17.96 12.21 12.92
CA SER A 28 -19.34 12.68 13.10
C SER A 28 -20.32 11.77 12.39
N ASN A 29 -20.87 10.78 13.11
CA ASN A 29 -21.94 9.92 12.58
C ASN A 29 -23.29 10.63 12.80
N GLU A 30 -23.57 11.60 11.93
CA GLU A 30 -24.87 12.27 11.91
C GLU A 30 -25.98 11.23 11.73
N GLY A 31 -26.91 11.17 12.68
CA GLY A 31 -28.14 10.36 12.59
C GLY A 31 -28.14 8.98 13.25
N PHE A 32 -27.02 8.49 13.79
CA PHE A 32 -26.98 7.17 14.48
C PHE A 32 -26.97 7.25 16.01
N PHE A 33 -26.43 8.33 16.59
CA PHE A 33 -26.27 8.50 18.03
C PHE A 33 -26.76 9.88 18.48
N SER A 34 -27.20 10.00 19.73
CA SER A 34 -27.36 11.31 20.37
C SER A 34 -25.99 11.98 20.59
N PRO A 35 -25.91 13.32 20.68
CA PRO A 35 -24.64 14.02 20.91
C PRO A 35 -23.88 13.54 22.14
N SER A 36 -24.59 13.16 23.21
CA SER A 36 -24.01 12.64 24.46
C SER A 36 -23.42 11.24 24.31
N GLU A 37 -24.10 10.34 23.59
CA GLU A 37 -23.61 8.97 23.34
C GLU A 37 -22.37 9.01 22.45
N GLN A 38 -22.39 9.88 21.43
CA GLN A 38 -21.25 10.08 20.55
C GLN A 38 -20.03 10.64 21.29
N GLN A 39 -20.24 11.59 22.20
CA GLN A 39 -19.15 12.16 23.00
C GLN A 39 -18.54 11.12 23.94
N ALA A 40 -19.36 10.23 24.53
CA ALA A 40 -18.88 9.13 25.37
C ALA A 40 -18.04 8.12 24.57
N GLU A 41 -18.50 7.71 23.38
CA GLU A 41 -17.75 6.84 22.47
C GLU A 41 -16.42 7.45 22.02
N GLN A 42 -16.43 8.75 21.70
CA GLN A 42 -15.22 9.47 21.34
C GLN A 42 -14.20 9.49 22.48
N GLN A 43 -14.65 9.75 23.71
CA GLN A 43 -13.77 9.76 24.89
C GLN A 43 -13.18 8.37 25.17
N GLY A 44 -13.99 7.31 25.04
CA GLY A 44 -13.54 5.93 25.25
C GLY A 44 -12.48 5.47 24.24
N CYS A 45 -12.61 5.87 22.98
CA CYS A 45 -11.72 5.44 21.91
C CYS A 45 -10.53 6.38 21.64
N ALA A 46 -10.58 7.64 22.06
CA ALA A 46 -9.56 8.65 21.71
C ALA A 46 -8.15 8.31 22.21
N ALA A 47 -8.02 7.80 23.43
CA ALA A 47 -6.72 7.43 24.01
C ALA A 47 -6.07 6.28 23.23
N SER A 48 -6.83 5.20 22.99
CA SER A 48 -6.40 4.04 22.20
C SER A 48 -6.04 4.42 20.78
N PHE A 49 -6.85 5.26 20.13
CA PHE A 49 -6.57 5.76 18.78
C PHE A 49 -5.27 6.56 18.73
N ARG A 50 -5.02 7.43 19.71
CA ARG A 50 -3.78 8.21 19.81
C ARG A 50 -2.57 7.29 19.98
N ALA A 51 -2.65 6.30 20.87
CA ALA A 51 -1.58 5.33 21.09
C ALA A 51 -1.27 4.53 19.82
N LEU A 52 -2.29 4.04 19.12
CA LEU A 52 -2.12 3.31 17.86
C LEU A 52 -1.50 4.16 16.74
N ARG A 53 -1.80 5.46 16.69
CA ARG A 53 -1.14 6.38 15.75
C ARG A 53 0.33 6.61 16.09
N GLN A 54 0.68 6.66 17.37
CA GLN A 54 2.08 6.75 17.80
C GLN A 54 2.84 5.47 17.44
N ASP A 55 2.24 4.29 17.69
CA ASP A 55 2.80 3.01 17.28
C ASP A 55 3.00 2.93 15.76
N LEU A 56 2.04 3.41 14.97
CA LEU A 56 2.15 3.46 13.52
C LEU A 56 3.34 4.33 13.09
N ALA A 57 3.48 5.52 13.67
CA ALA A 57 4.59 6.42 13.39
C ALA A 57 5.94 5.80 13.79
N ALA A 58 6.00 5.10 14.93
CA ALA A 58 7.19 4.39 15.38
C ALA A 58 7.60 3.27 14.40
N VAL A 59 6.63 2.51 13.89
CA VAL A 59 6.87 1.48 12.88
C VAL A 59 7.35 2.08 11.55
N GLU A 60 6.77 3.19 11.11
CA GLU A 60 7.23 3.88 9.89
C GLU A 60 8.64 4.45 10.04
N LYS A 61 8.99 4.97 11.23
CA LYS A 61 10.36 5.38 11.56
C LYS A 61 11.32 4.19 11.53
N ALA A 62 10.94 3.06 12.12
CA ALA A 62 11.74 1.84 12.10
C ALA A 62 11.96 1.30 10.68
N LEU A 63 10.93 1.33 9.82
CA LEU A 63 11.07 0.98 8.40
C LEU A 63 12.10 1.85 7.68
N LYS A 64 12.01 3.18 7.86
CA LYS A 64 12.98 4.12 7.26
C LYS A 64 14.40 3.91 7.79
N ALA A 65 14.55 3.70 9.09
CA ALA A 65 15.85 3.44 9.70
C ALA A 65 16.48 2.14 9.18
N LEU A 66 15.69 1.07 9.07
CA LEU A 66 16.15 -0.21 8.53
C LEU A 66 16.61 -0.08 7.07
N LEU A 67 15.87 0.67 6.26
CA LEU A 67 16.24 0.93 4.86
C LEU A 67 17.51 1.80 4.75
N ALA A 68 17.71 2.75 5.66
CA ALA A 68 18.88 3.63 5.67
C ALA A 68 20.14 2.94 6.21
N ALA A 69 19.99 1.90 7.04
CA ALA A 69 21.12 1.17 7.62
C ALA A 69 21.90 0.34 6.59
N ASP A 70 21.26 -0.05 5.48
CA ASP A 70 21.89 -0.77 4.38
C ASP A 70 22.02 0.15 3.16
N THR A 71 23.25 0.46 2.75
CA THR A 71 23.55 1.35 1.62
C THR A 71 22.93 0.87 0.30
N ALA A 72 22.92 -0.45 0.04
CA ALA A 72 22.35 -1.00 -1.17
C ALA A 72 20.82 -0.94 -1.14
N ALA A 73 20.21 -1.13 0.03
CA ALA A 73 18.77 -0.99 0.23
C ALA A 73 18.32 0.47 0.10
N ALA A 74 19.07 1.40 0.69
CA ALA A 74 18.84 2.84 0.61
C ALA A 74 18.85 3.33 -0.84
N HIS A 75 19.87 2.93 -1.61
CA HIS A 75 19.96 3.27 -3.03
C HIS A 75 18.80 2.70 -3.86
N ARG A 76 18.39 1.43 -3.61
CA ARG A 76 17.20 0.86 -4.27
C ARG A 76 15.92 1.59 -3.86
N TYR A 77 15.78 1.93 -2.59
CA TYR A 77 14.63 2.68 -2.07
C TYR A 77 14.51 4.07 -2.72
N GLU A 78 15.61 4.80 -2.84
CA GLU A 78 15.67 6.09 -3.52
C GLU A 78 15.22 5.98 -4.99
N ARG A 79 15.74 4.99 -5.72
CA ARG A 79 15.35 4.73 -7.12
C ARG A 79 13.88 4.34 -7.28
N ILE A 80 13.27 3.70 -6.29
CA ILE A 80 11.84 3.37 -6.35
C ILE A 80 10.99 4.60 -6.04
N THR A 81 11.38 5.39 -5.03
CA THR A 81 10.62 6.55 -4.55
C THR A 81 10.77 7.79 -5.43
N CYS A 82 11.72 7.81 -6.37
CA CYS A 82 11.81 8.87 -7.37
C CYS A 82 10.59 8.88 -8.33
N VAL A 83 9.83 7.79 -8.41
CA VAL A 83 8.63 7.70 -9.24
C VAL A 83 7.48 8.46 -8.57
N PRO A 84 6.83 9.42 -9.24
CA PRO A 84 5.69 10.15 -8.69
C PRO A 84 4.60 9.22 -8.15
N GLY A 85 4.08 9.51 -6.96
CA GLY A 85 3.04 8.72 -6.30
C GLY A 85 3.54 7.45 -5.57
N VAL A 86 4.83 7.10 -5.66
CA VAL A 86 5.41 5.95 -4.95
C VAL A 86 5.99 6.40 -3.61
N GLY A 87 5.28 6.09 -2.52
CA GLY A 87 5.72 6.37 -1.15
C GLY A 87 6.36 5.18 -0.43
N LEU A 88 6.70 5.36 0.85
CA LEU A 88 7.35 4.36 1.71
C LEU A 88 6.72 2.96 1.61
N VAL A 89 5.40 2.87 1.74
CA VAL A 89 4.68 1.58 1.78
C VAL A 89 4.79 0.85 0.45
N THR A 90 4.56 1.57 -0.65
CA THR A 90 4.64 1.02 -2.01
C THR A 90 6.07 0.59 -2.31
N ALA A 91 7.06 1.38 -1.91
CA ALA A 91 8.47 1.06 -2.10
C ALA A 91 8.89 -0.19 -1.31
N VAL A 92 8.52 -0.27 -0.02
CA VAL A 92 8.77 -1.45 0.82
C VAL A 92 8.12 -2.70 0.23
N GLU A 93 6.89 -2.60 -0.27
CA GLU A 93 6.22 -3.73 -0.92
C GLU A 93 6.97 -4.18 -2.18
N ILE A 94 7.42 -3.25 -3.02
CA ILE A 94 8.21 -3.57 -4.22
C ILE A 94 9.51 -4.28 -3.83
N LEU A 95 10.23 -3.77 -2.83
CA LEU A 95 11.47 -4.38 -2.34
C LEU A 95 11.26 -5.80 -1.81
N LEU A 96 10.21 -6.03 -1.02
CA LEU A 96 9.89 -7.36 -0.49
C LEU A 96 9.53 -8.35 -1.61
N MET A 97 8.67 -7.94 -2.54
CA MET A 97 8.15 -8.83 -3.60
C MET A 97 9.21 -9.18 -4.64
N THR A 98 10.15 -8.26 -4.89
CA THR A 98 11.28 -8.50 -5.80
C THR A 98 12.47 -9.16 -5.11
N LYS A 99 12.40 -9.39 -3.78
CA LYS A 99 13.54 -9.78 -2.93
C LYS A 99 14.74 -8.88 -3.21
N GLU A 100 14.53 -7.56 -3.10
CA GLU A 100 15.48 -6.52 -3.49
C GLU A 100 15.93 -6.61 -4.97
N PHE A 101 15.11 -7.12 -5.88
CA PHE A 101 15.50 -7.40 -7.27
C PHE A 101 16.62 -8.45 -7.43
N GLN A 102 16.91 -9.26 -6.40
CA GLN A 102 17.97 -10.26 -6.45
C GLN A 102 17.53 -11.56 -7.15
N HIS A 103 16.22 -11.86 -7.20
CA HIS A 103 15.73 -13.19 -7.59
C HIS A 103 14.95 -13.22 -8.90
N SER A 104 14.33 -12.11 -9.31
CA SER A 104 13.63 -12.00 -10.59
C SER A 104 13.80 -10.60 -11.16
N THR A 105 14.53 -10.51 -12.27
CA THR A 105 14.76 -9.27 -13.01
C THR A 105 13.85 -9.13 -14.21
N ASP A 106 13.10 -10.17 -14.60
CA ASP A 106 12.16 -10.10 -15.72
C ASP A 106 11.00 -9.14 -15.41
N PRO A 107 10.93 -7.97 -16.10
CA PRO A 107 9.87 -7.00 -15.88
C PRO A 107 8.49 -7.55 -16.24
N ASN A 108 8.41 -8.45 -17.23
CA ASN A 108 7.14 -9.02 -17.70
C ASN A 108 6.54 -9.94 -16.64
N HIS A 109 7.35 -10.79 -16.03
CA HIS A 109 6.94 -11.61 -14.90
C HIS A 109 6.42 -10.75 -13.74
N TYR A 110 7.13 -9.68 -13.37
CA TYR A 110 6.70 -8.79 -12.28
C TYR A 110 5.43 -7.98 -12.63
N ALA A 111 5.27 -7.59 -13.89
CA ALA A 111 4.06 -6.91 -14.38
C ALA A 111 2.84 -7.83 -14.31
N SER A 112 2.99 -9.10 -14.70
CA SER A 112 1.96 -10.12 -14.58
C SER A 112 1.62 -10.42 -13.12
N TYR A 113 2.66 -10.64 -12.29
CA TYR A 113 2.53 -10.96 -10.87
C TYR A 113 1.70 -9.91 -10.11
N ALA A 114 1.90 -8.64 -10.41
CA ALA A 114 1.16 -7.56 -9.77
C ALA A 114 -0.14 -7.17 -10.48
N GLY A 115 -0.55 -7.96 -11.47
CA GLY A 115 -1.86 -7.84 -12.08
C GLY A 115 -2.05 -6.64 -12.98
N GLY A 116 -0.98 -6.20 -13.65
CA GLY A 116 -1.02 -5.19 -14.71
C GLY A 116 -1.21 -5.78 -16.12
N VAL A 117 -1.02 -7.08 -16.29
CA VAL A 117 -1.09 -7.75 -17.60
C VAL A 117 -2.37 -8.58 -17.72
N PRO A 118 -3.30 -8.23 -18.63
CA PRO A 118 -4.46 -9.06 -18.93
C PRO A 118 -4.06 -10.24 -19.82
N PHE A 119 -4.64 -11.41 -19.56
CA PHE A 119 -4.44 -12.62 -20.35
C PHE A 119 -5.67 -12.94 -21.16
N GLU A 120 -5.46 -13.35 -22.42
CA GLU A 120 -6.52 -13.82 -23.28
C GLU A 120 -7.19 -15.07 -22.68
N ARG A 121 -8.52 -15.14 -22.79
CA ARG A 121 -9.31 -16.31 -22.38
C ARG A 121 -10.15 -16.76 -23.56
N SER A 122 -9.49 -17.36 -24.53
CA SER A 122 -10.10 -17.91 -25.73
C SER A 122 -10.01 -19.43 -25.71
N ALA A 123 -11.11 -20.11 -26.04
CA ALA A 123 -11.17 -21.56 -26.13
C ALA A 123 -12.03 -21.92 -27.35
N GLY A 124 -11.41 -22.52 -28.37
CA GLY A 124 -12.07 -22.81 -29.64
C GLY A 124 -12.71 -21.54 -30.25
N PRO A 125 -13.99 -21.58 -30.66
CA PRO A 125 -14.68 -20.42 -31.23
C PRO A 125 -15.01 -19.32 -30.20
N TYR A 126 -14.88 -19.59 -28.90
CA TYR A 126 -15.18 -18.61 -27.86
C TYR A 126 -14.01 -17.64 -27.64
N LYS A 127 -14.26 -16.35 -27.83
CA LYS A 127 -13.35 -15.25 -27.48
C LYS A 127 -13.85 -14.53 -26.22
N GLY A 128 -13.27 -14.84 -25.07
CA GLY A 128 -13.58 -14.18 -23.80
C GLY A 128 -12.84 -12.85 -23.64
N ARG A 129 -13.38 -11.95 -22.80
CA ARG A 129 -12.68 -10.71 -22.45
C ARG A 129 -11.35 -11.03 -21.73
N PRO A 130 -10.23 -10.39 -22.12
CA PRO A 130 -8.96 -10.56 -21.42
C PRO A 130 -9.09 -10.20 -19.93
N ARG A 131 -8.50 -11.01 -19.06
CA ARG A 131 -8.54 -10.79 -17.60
C ARG A 131 -7.18 -11.03 -16.97
N VAL A 132 -6.92 -10.29 -15.90
CA VAL A 132 -5.77 -10.56 -15.03
C VAL A 132 -5.97 -11.91 -14.33
N ARG A 133 -4.89 -12.67 -14.15
CA ARG A 133 -4.92 -13.96 -13.42
C ARG A 133 -5.39 -13.77 -11.98
N ALA A 134 -6.14 -14.73 -11.46
CA ALA A 134 -6.58 -14.74 -10.06
C ALA A 134 -5.41 -14.85 -9.05
N GLN A 135 -4.30 -15.47 -9.49
CA GLN A 135 -3.05 -15.62 -8.74
C GLN A 135 -2.23 -14.32 -8.64
N ALA A 136 -2.62 -13.24 -9.32
CA ALA A 136 -1.93 -11.98 -9.19
C ALA A 136 -2.00 -11.45 -7.75
N ASN A 137 -0.90 -10.86 -7.28
CA ASN A 137 -0.84 -10.24 -5.97
C ASN A 137 -1.72 -8.98 -5.94
N LYS A 138 -2.92 -9.16 -5.39
CA LYS A 138 -3.94 -8.11 -5.27
C LYS A 138 -3.46 -6.92 -4.45
N GLN A 139 -2.59 -7.13 -3.47
CA GLN A 139 -2.07 -6.05 -2.64
C GLN A 139 -1.14 -5.14 -3.45
N VAL A 140 -0.20 -5.72 -4.21
CA VAL A 140 0.69 -4.95 -5.08
C VAL A 140 -0.13 -4.22 -6.15
N LYS A 141 -1.15 -4.88 -6.70
CA LYS A 141 -2.08 -4.26 -7.65
C LYS A 141 -2.74 -3.00 -7.06
N THR A 142 -3.31 -3.11 -5.86
CA THR A 142 -3.96 -1.98 -5.18
C THR A 142 -2.96 -0.85 -4.91
N LEU A 143 -1.77 -1.17 -4.38
CA LEU A 143 -0.76 -0.16 -4.06
C LEU A 143 -0.28 0.59 -5.31
N ARG A 144 -0.06 -0.11 -6.43
CA ARG A 144 0.30 0.54 -7.70
C ARG A 144 -0.82 1.41 -8.24
N HIS A 145 -2.06 0.94 -8.16
CA HIS A 145 -3.20 1.71 -8.61
C HIS A 145 -3.35 3.01 -7.81
N LEU A 146 -3.23 2.93 -6.48
CA LEU A 146 -3.24 4.12 -5.61
C LEU A 146 -2.05 5.06 -5.88
N ALA A 147 -0.86 4.51 -6.15
CA ALA A 147 0.29 5.30 -6.53
C ALA A 147 0.05 6.06 -7.85
N ALA A 148 -0.53 5.40 -8.86
CA ALA A 148 -0.88 6.02 -10.13
C ALA A 148 -1.93 7.14 -9.96
N LEU A 149 -2.98 6.91 -9.17
CA LEU A 149 -3.98 7.93 -8.85
C LEU A 149 -3.36 9.14 -8.12
N SER A 150 -2.44 8.88 -7.19
CA SER A 150 -1.69 9.93 -6.51
C SER A 150 -0.82 10.70 -7.50
N ALA A 151 -0.11 10.02 -8.40
CA ALA A 151 0.73 10.62 -9.41
C ALA A 151 -0.05 11.55 -10.35
N VAL A 152 -1.22 11.10 -10.83
CA VAL A 152 -2.14 11.89 -11.69
C VAL A 152 -2.63 13.15 -10.99
N ARG A 153 -2.86 13.10 -9.67
CA ARG A 153 -3.31 14.26 -8.90
C ARG A 153 -2.25 15.37 -8.83
N PHE A 154 -0.97 15.00 -8.75
CA PHE A 154 0.12 15.96 -8.52
C PHE A 154 0.96 16.27 -9.76
N SER A 155 0.86 15.47 -10.83
CA SER A 155 1.58 15.69 -12.09
C SER A 155 0.60 16.08 -13.21
N PRO A 156 0.61 17.33 -13.67
CA PRO A 156 -0.22 17.78 -14.80
C PRO A 156 0.06 16.98 -16.09
N VAL A 157 1.32 16.59 -16.31
CA VAL A 157 1.73 15.79 -17.47
C VAL A 157 1.11 14.40 -17.44
N LEU A 158 1.17 13.72 -16.28
CA LEU A 158 0.54 12.40 -16.15
C LEU A 158 -0.98 12.48 -16.22
N LYS A 159 -1.56 13.58 -15.72
CA LYS A 159 -2.99 13.84 -15.83
C LYS A 159 -3.45 13.95 -17.28
N ALA A 160 -2.74 14.72 -18.10
CA ALA A 160 -3.06 14.89 -19.52
C ALA A 160 -2.81 13.63 -20.36
N TYR A 161 -1.93 12.71 -19.91
CA TYR A 161 -1.66 11.46 -20.61
C TYR A 161 -2.70 10.36 -20.30
N LEU A 162 -3.30 10.38 -19.11
CA LEU A 162 -4.17 9.32 -18.61
C LEU A 162 -5.67 9.65 -18.64
N LEU A 163 -6.04 10.92 -18.81
CA LEU A 163 -7.41 11.43 -18.90
C LEU A 163 -7.61 12.16 -20.22
#